data_AF-A0A1F4N3R1-F1
#
_entry.id   AF-A0A1F4N3R1-F1
#
_cell.length_a   1.000
_cell.length_b   1.000
_cell.length_c   1.000
_cell.angle_alpha   90.00
_cell.angle_beta   90.00
_cell.angle_gamma   90.00
#
_symmetry.space_group_name_H-M   'P 1'
#
loop_
_entity.id
_entity.type
_entity.pdbx_description
1 polymer ?
#
loop_
_entity_poly.entity_id
_entity_poly.type
_entity_poly.pdbx_seq_one_letter_code
_entity_poly.pdbx_strand_id
1 'polypeptide(L)'
;MGTIGKIVFRGYAKKENQRWVAICIDLNIAAQGETSKEAIKTCYELIEEYLEFVCHEYPNQLHKYIPRPAPQEFIDEYNSLMRPVLKNQPRKFPQKIWSYEPDNMAFCGA
;
A
#
# COMPACT_ATOMS: atom_id res chain seq x y z
N MET A 1 -15.69 20.72 -6.04
CA MET A 1 -15.43 19.34 -5.58
C MET A 1 -14.19 18.86 -6.31
N GLY A 2 -13.06 18.76 -5.61
CA GLY A 2 -11.86 18.17 -6.20
C GLY A 2 -11.95 16.67 -6.04
N THR A 3 -12.29 15.94 -7.11
CA THR A 3 -12.07 14.50 -7.15
C THR A 3 -10.56 14.29 -7.15
N ILE A 4 -10.02 13.84 -6.03
CA ILE A 4 -8.67 13.28 -6.01
C ILE A 4 -8.72 12.09 -6.97
N GLY A 5 -8.04 12.20 -8.11
CA GLY A 5 -7.96 11.12 -9.08
C GLY A 5 -7.56 9.82 -8.40
N LYS A 6 -8.16 8.70 -8.83
CA LYS A 6 -8.00 7.35 -8.25
C LYS A 6 -6.58 7.12 -7.71
N ILE A 7 -6.41 7.18 -6.38
CA ILE A 7 -5.13 6.91 -5.74
C ILE A 7 -4.95 5.41 -5.68
N VAL A 8 -3.81 4.92 -6.17
CA VAL A 8 -3.43 3.50 -6.07
C VAL A 8 -2.22 3.41 -5.17
N PHE A 9 -2.38 2.76 -4.01
CA PHE A 9 -1.27 2.52 -3.08
C PHE A 9 -0.58 1.21 -3.41
N ARG A 10 0.74 1.25 -3.53
CA ARG A 10 1.57 0.14 -3.93
C ARG A 10 2.11 -0.58 -2.72
N GLY A 11 2.20 -1.89 -2.84
CA GLY A 11 2.86 -2.69 -1.83
C GLY A 11 3.33 -4.04 -2.33
N TYR A 12 4.04 -4.72 -1.45
CA TYR A 12 4.44 -6.10 -1.67
C TYR A 12 4.36 -6.91 -0.38
N ALA A 13 4.42 -8.22 -0.49
CA ALA A 13 4.45 -9.14 0.64
C ALA A 13 5.66 -10.06 0.53
N LYS A 14 6.40 -10.23 1.62
CA LYS A 14 7.53 -11.15 1.72
C LYS A 14 7.34 -12.10 2.90
N LYS A 15 8.03 -13.23 2.86
CA LYS A 15 8.10 -14.13 4.01
C LYS A 15 9.36 -13.77 4.79
N GLU A 16 9.19 -13.44 6.06
CA GLU A 16 10.29 -13.21 7.00
C GLU A 16 10.16 -14.24 8.12
N ASN A 17 11.18 -15.09 8.25
CA ASN A 17 11.14 -16.25 9.16
C ASN A 17 9.91 -17.13 8.89
N GLN A 18 9.07 -17.33 9.89
CA GLN A 18 7.86 -18.14 9.81
C GLN A 18 6.62 -17.35 9.39
N ARG A 19 6.69 -16.02 9.30
CA ARG A 19 5.54 -15.15 9.01
C ARG A 19 5.62 -14.47 7.65
N TRP A 20 4.48 -14.06 7.13
CA TRP A 20 4.38 -13.13 6.02
C TRP A 20 4.30 -11.70 6.54
N VAL A 21 4.93 -10.79 5.81
CA VAL A 21 4.93 -9.35 6.07
C VAL A 21 4.48 -8.67 4.78
N ALA A 22 3.38 -7.93 4.83
CA ALA A 22 2.93 -7.05 3.76
C ALA A 22 3.33 -5.61 4.08
N ILE A 23 3.79 -4.88 3.07
CA ILE A 23 4.36 -3.54 3.20
C ILE A 23 3.74 -2.64 2.13
N CYS A 24 3.09 -1.58 2.56
CA CYS A 24 2.65 -0.45 1.73
C CYS A 24 3.78 0.57 1.63
N ILE A 25 4.38 0.70 0.45
CA ILE A 25 5.52 1.61 0.26
C ILE A 25 5.10 3.08 0.20
N ASP A 26 3.83 3.36 -0.08
CA ASP A 26 3.33 4.72 -0.26
C ASP A 26 2.80 5.35 1.04
N LEU A 27 2.52 4.54 2.06
CA LEU A 27 2.00 4.98 3.37
C LEU A 27 2.89 4.60 4.56
N ASN A 28 3.97 3.84 4.33
CA ASN A 28 4.85 3.33 5.37
C ASN A 28 4.06 2.58 6.44
N ILE A 29 3.18 1.69 5.96
CA ILE A 29 2.33 0.80 6.75
C ILE A 29 2.78 -0.63 6.45
N ALA A 30 2.85 -1.46 7.48
CA ALA A 30 3.14 -2.87 7.32
C ALA A 30 2.28 -3.71 8.27
N ALA A 31 1.96 -4.93 7.84
CA ALA A 31 1.22 -5.90 8.63
C ALA A 31 1.83 -7.29 8.48
N GLN A 32 1.60 -8.15 9.47
CA GLN A 32 2.05 -9.54 9.47
C GLN A 32 0.85 -10.51 9.43
N GLY A 33 1.10 -11.73 8.96
CA GLY A 33 0.13 -12.82 8.97
C GLY A 33 0.81 -14.18 8.80
N GLU A 34 0.08 -15.27 9.05
CA GLU A 34 0.56 -16.63 8.83
C GLU A 34 0.60 -16.99 7.34
N THR A 35 -0.24 -16.31 6.54
CA THR A 35 -0.25 -16.42 5.07
C THR A 35 -0.05 -15.07 4.39
N SER A 36 0.37 -15.08 3.12
CA SER A 36 0.49 -13.84 2.33
C SER A 36 -0.84 -13.10 2.21
N LYS A 37 -1.95 -13.85 2.04
CA LYS A 37 -3.30 -13.28 1.94
C LYS A 37 -3.71 -12.58 3.23
N GLU A 38 -3.43 -13.20 4.36
CA GLU A 38 -3.72 -12.62 5.68
C GLU A 38 -2.92 -11.35 5.91
N ALA A 39 -1.59 -11.39 5.70
CA ALA A 39 -0.74 -10.21 5.86
C ALA A 39 -1.21 -9.04 4.97
N ILE A 40 -1.57 -9.32 3.71
CA ILE A 40 -2.09 -8.31 2.77
C ILE A 40 -3.44 -7.77 3.26
N LYS A 41 -4.37 -8.63 3.68
CA LYS A 41 -5.68 -8.23 4.21
C LYS A 41 -5.54 -7.31 5.41
N THR A 42 -4.71 -7.69 6.38
CA THR A 42 -4.45 -6.85 7.56
C THR A 42 -3.77 -5.54 7.17
N CYS A 43 -2.89 -5.55 6.17
CA CYS A 43 -2.31 -4.32 5.66
C CYS A 43 -3.36 -3.40 5.01
N TYR A 44 -4.38 -3.95 4.35
CA TYR A 44 -5.48 -3.17 3.78
C TYR A 44 -6.33 -2.53 4.87
N GLU A 45 -6.68 -3.29 5.91
CA GLU A 45 -7.42 -2.79 7.08
C GLU A 45 -6.67 -1.61 7.73
N LEU A 46 -5.34 -1.72 7.93
CA LEU A 46 -4.54 -0.63 8.47
C LEU A 46 -4.44 0.59 7.54
N ILE A 47 -4.46 0.39 6.23
CA ILE A 47 -4.51 1.49 5.25
C ILE A 47 -5.85 2.21 5.36
N GLU A 48 -6.96 1.47 5.42
CA GLU A 48 -8.30 2.03 5.58
C GLU A 48 -8.40 2.87 6.85
N GLU A 49 -8.02 2.31 7.99
CA GLU A 49 -8.01 3.01 9.28
C GLU A 49 -7.14 4.29 9.23
N TYR A 50 -5.97 4.22 8.60
CA TYR A 50 -5.08 5.37 8.47
C TYR A 50 -5.70 6.48 7.61
N LEU A 51 -6.29 6.11 6.46
CA LEU A 51 -6.92 7.06 5.56
C LEU A 51 -8.13 7.72 6.23
N GLU A 52 -8.98 6.93 6.89
CA GLU A 52 -10.13 7.44 7.66
C GLU A 52 -9.68 8.45 8.72
N PHE A 53 -8.68 8.09 9.52
CA PHE A 53 -8.12 8.96 10.55
C PHE A 53 -7.59 10.28 9.97
N VAL A 54 -6.77 10.22 8.90
CA VAL A 54 -6.21 11.44 8.29
C VAL A 54 -7.29 12.31 7.67
N CYS A 55 -8.31 11.70 7.07
CA CYS A 55 -9.45 12.44 6.50
C CYS A 55 -10.28 13.15 7.57
N HIS A 56 -10.49 12.49 8.70
CA HIS A 56 -11.28 13.01 9.81
C HIS A 56 -10.54 14.12 10.57
N GLU A 57 -9.30 13.86 10.99
CA GLU A 57 -8.52 14.78 11.83
C GLU A 57 -7.86 15.91 11.03
N TYR A 58 -7.51 15.65 9.76
CA TYR A 58 -6.72 16.57 8.94
C TYR A 58 -7.28 16.80 7.52
N PRO A 59 -8.58 17.11 7.35
CA PRO A 59 -9.24 17.17 6.04
C PRO A 59 -8.62 18.18 5.07
N ASN A 60 -8.04 19.28 5.58
CA ASN A 60 -7.40 20.32 4.77
C ASN A 60 -5.87 20.16 4.65
N GLN A 61 -5.31 19.10 5.22
CA GLN A 61 -3.86 18.87 5.28
C GLN A 61 -3.45 17.49 4.78
N LEU A 62 -4.29 16.82 3.98
CA LEU A 62 -4.02 15.48 3.44
C LEU A 62 -2.62 15.36 2.81
N HIS A 63 -2.17 16.38 2.06
CA HIS A 63 -0.87 16.42 1.40
C HIS A 63 0.34 16.29 2.35
N LYS A 64 0.17 16.55 3.64
CA LYS A 64 1.24 16.37 4.65
C LYS A 64 1.37 14.92 5.12
N TYR A 65 0.32 14.13 4.94
CA TYR A 65 0.19 12.78 5.49
C TYR A 65 0.08 11.72 4.38
N ILE A 66 -0.32 12.11 3.16
CA ILE A 66 -0.53 11.22 2.03
C ILE A 66 0.10 11.86 0.77
N PRO A 67 1.08 11.19 0.13
CA PRO A 67 1.71 9.94 0.55
C PRO A 67 2.66 10.14 1.76
N ARG A 68 2.88 9.04 2.49
CA ARG A 68 3.87 8.93 3.58
C ARG A 68 4.84 7.80 3.18
N PRO A 69 5.83 8.07 2.33
CA PRO A 69 6.65 7.01 1.75
C PRO A 69 7.42 6.22 2.81
N ALA A 70 7.58 4.93 2.57
CA ALA A 70 8.42 4.04 3.38
C ALA A 70 9.92 4.40 3.27
N PRO A 71 10.77 3.92 4.20
CA PRO A 71 12.22 4.02 4.04
C PRO A 71 12.72 3.49 2.69
N GLN A 72 13.80 4.11 2.18
CA GLN A 72 14.30 3.87 0.82
C GLN A 72 14.58 2.39 0.52
N GLU A 73 15.07 1.65 1.50
CA GLU A 73 15.32 0.20 1.39
C GLU A 73 14.10 -0.61 0.95
N PHE A 74 12.90 -0.28 1.46
CA PHE A 74 11.66 -0.99 1.08
C PHE A 74 11.16 -0.58 -0.30
N ILE A 75 11.39 0.69 -0.67
CA ILE A 75 11.07 1.21 -2.02
C ILE A 75 11.96 0.52 -3.05
N ASP A 76 13.26 0.39 -2.76
CA ASP A 76 14.22 -0.29 -3.63
C ASP A 76 13.90 -1.78 -3.77
N GLU A 77 13.47 -2.44 -2.69
CA GLU A 77 12.99 -3.81 -2.71
C GLU A 77 11.77 -3.97 -3.64
N TYR A 78 10.75 -3.11 -3.49
CA TYR A 78 9.58 -3.08 -4.38
C TYR A 78 9.99 -2.89 -5.85
N ASN A 79 10.86 -1.92 -6.13
CA ASN A 79 11.35 -1.63 -7.47
C ASN A 79 12.08 -2.85 -8.06
N SER A 80 12.89 -3.55 -7.27
CA SER A 80 13.56 -4.78 -7.68
C SER A 80 12.57 -5.89 -8.06
N LEU A 81 11.50 -6.06 -7.28
CA LEU A 81 10.43 -7.02 -7.57
C LEU A 81 9.64 -6.67 -8.84
N MET A 82 9.49 -5.38 -9.15
CA MET A 82 8.79 -4.88 -10.35
C MET A 82 9.62 -4.94 -11.64
N ARG A 83 10.95 -4.81 -11.57
CA ARG A 83 11.86 -4.86 -12.75
C ARG A 83 11.57 -6.01 -13.73
N PRO A 84 11.37 -7.27 -13.32
CA PRO A 84 11.08 -8.35 -14.26
C PRO A 84 9.66 -8.24 -14.89
N VAL A 85 8.68 -7.71 -14.15
CA VAL A 85 7.31 -7.49 -14.63
C VAL A 85 7.31 -6.47 -15.78
N LEU A 86 8.04 -5.37 -15.61
CA LEU A 86 8.14 -4.30 -16.62
C LEU A 86 8.89 -4.71 -17.90
N LYS A 87 9.72 -5.76 -17.83
CA LYS A 87 10.49 -6.26 -18.98
C LYS A 87 9.73 -7.30 -19.82
N ASN A 88 8.42 -7.44 -19.64
CA ASN A 88 7.57 -8.41 -20.37
C ASN A 88 8.09 -9.85 -20.35
N GLN A 89 8.84 -10.23 -19.31
CA GLN A 89 9.19 -11.62 -19.10
C GLN A 89 8.01 -12.30 -18.40
N PRO A 90 7.39 -13.35 -18.99
CA PRO A 90 6.28 -14.07 -18.37
C PRO A 90 6.81 -14.99 -17.26
N ARG A 91 7.56 -14.44 -16.30
CA ARG A 91 7.76 -15.09 -15.01
C ARG A 91 6.56 -14.67 -14.18
N LYS A 92 5.68 -15.64 -13.88
CA LYS A 92 4.53 -15.55 -12.96
C LYS A 92 4.55 -14.23 -12.17
N PHE A 93 3.57 -13.35 -12.44
CA PHE A 93 3.37 -12.13 -11.64
C PHE A 93 3.63 -12.50 -10.18
N PRO A 94 4.57 -11.84 -9.47
CA PRO A 94 4.85 -12.25 -8.12
C PRO A 94 3.53 -12.12 -7.36
N GLN A 95 2.98 -13.23 -6.83
CA GLN A 95 1.77 -13.25 -5.98
C GLN A 95 1.89 -12.36 -4.72
N LYS A 96 2.99 -11.64 -4.64
CA LYS A 96 3.50 -10.80 -3.58
C LYS A 96 3.27 -9.34 -3.87
N ILE A 97 3.17 -8.90 -5.13
CA ILE A 97 2.93 -7.50 -5.45
C ILE A 97 1.43 -7.25 -5.41
N TRP A 98 1.03 -6.17 -4.75
CA TRP A 98 -0.36 -5.80 -4.59
C TRP A 98 -0.54 -4.29 -4.77
N SER A 99 -1.77 -3.92 -5.10
CA SER A 99 -2.23 -2.54 -5.17
C SER A 99 -3.51 -2.43 -4.37
N TYR A 100 -3.59 -1.44 -3.50
CA TYR A 100 -4.81 -1.08 -2.82
C TYR A 100 -5.43 0.13 -3.51
N GLU A 101 -6.66 -0.05 -3.97
CA GLU A 101 -7.49 1.00 -4.52
C GLU A 101 -8.59 1.26 -3.47
N PRO A 102 -8.68 2.46 -2.89
CA PRO A 102 -9.79 2.78 -2.00
C PRO A 102 -11.07 2.88 -2.84
N ASP A 103 -12.05 2.02 -2.58
CA ASP A 103 -13.37 2.09 -3.20
C ASP A 103 -14.09 3.35 -2.68
N ASN A 104 -14.40 4.29 -3.58
CA ASN A 104 -15.27 5.46 -3.32
C ASN A 104 -15.00 6.20 -2.00
N MET A 105 -13.73 6.53 -1.70
CA MET A 105 -13.48 7.58 -0.73
C MET A 105 -13.85 8.92 -1.38
N ALA A 106 -15.05 9.40 -1.08
CA ALA A 106 -15.37 10.83 -1.16
C ALA A 106 -14.45 11.56 -0.16
N PHE A 107 -13.17 11.69 -0.51
CA PHE A 107 -12.16 12.34 0.31
C PHE A 107 -12.61 13.77 0.56
N CYS A 108 -12.99 14.03 1.80
CA CYS A 108 -13.20 15.35 2.38
C CYS A 108 -14.25 16.21 1.63
N GLY A 109 -15.51 16.10 2.07
CA GLY A 109 -16.50 17.18 1.94
C GLY A 109 -17.84 16.76 1.35
N ALA A 110 -18.79 16.48 2.23
CA ALA A 110 -19.91 17.39 2.46
C ALA A 110 -19.96 17.72 3.96
#